data_AF-L8XWS8-F1
#
_entry.id   AF-L8XWS8-F1
#
_cell.length_a   1.000
_cell.length_b   1.000
_cell.length_c   1.000
_cell.angle_alpha   90.00
_cell.angle_beta   90.00
_cell.angle_gamma   90.00
#
_symmetry.space_group_name_H-M   'P 1'
#
loop_
_entity.id
_entity.type
_entity.pdbx_description
1 polymer ?
#
loop_
_entity_poly.entity_id
_entity_poly.type
_entity_poly.pdbx_seq_one_letter_code
_entity_poly.pdbx_strand_id
1 'polypeptide(L)'
;MESFPYTRYGYITGRVKSISFDAIEHQDYGLVYQAIIKLDKDFLMINEKKIPLTAGMNVTAEIKIRERRVIDYFLSPLQTKVDESMREL
;
A
#
# COMPACT_ATOMS: atom_id res chain seq x y z
N MET A 1 -3.71 8.71 -20.94
CA MET A 1 -2.88 9.92 -20.66
C MET A 1 -1.96 9.57 -19.52
N GLU A 2 -0.65 9.69 -19.74
CA GLU A 2 0.42 9.01 -18.99
C GLU A 2 0.37 9.23 -17.48
N SER A 3 0.41 8.13 -16.72
CA SER A 3 0.84 8.15 -15.32
C SER A 3 2.30 8.61 -15.31
N PHE A 4 2.58 9.74 -14.67
CA PHE A 4 3.93 10.26 -14.53
C PHE A 4 4.84 9.20 -13.86
N PRO A 5 6.00 8.84 -14.45
CA PRO A 5 6.86 7.81 -13.88
C PRO A 5 7.42 8.26 -12.52
N TYR A 6 7.24 7.42 -11.49
CA TYR A 6 7.68 7.68 -10.11
C TYR A 6 9.18 8.00 -10.00
N THR A 7 9.99 7.48 -10.93
CA THR A 7 11.44 7.71 -10.99
C THR A 7 11.81 9.17 -11.29
N ARG A 8 10.91 9.96 -11.87
CA ARG A 8 11.15 11.37 -12.20
C ARG A 8 10.45 12.35 -11.25
N TYR A 9 9.36 11.95 -10.61
CA TYR A 9 8.51 12.84 -9.81
C TYR A 9 8.38 12.44 -8.32
N GLY A 10 9.02 11.35 -7.91
CA GLY A 10 8.96 10.85 -6.53
C GLY A 10 7.66 10.10 -6.22
N TYR A 11 7.49 9.77 -4.95
CA TYR A 11 6.32 9.07 -4.43
C TYR A 11 5.82 9.74 -3.16
N ILE A 12 4.54 9.50 -2.86
CA ILE A 12 3.93 9.89 -1.60
C ILE A 12 3.40 8.66 -0.89
N THR A 13 3.62 8.58 0.42
CA THR A 13 3.06 7.54 1.25
C THR A 13 1.66 7.92 1.71
N GLY A 14 0.86 6.90 2.00
CA GLY A 14 -0.47 7.08 2.52
C GLY A 14 -1.00 5.77 3.09
N ARG A 15 -2.18 5.85 3.68
CA ARG A 15 -2.89 4.71 4.26
C ARG A 15 -4.26 4.56 3.62
N VAL A 16 -4.63 3.33 3.30
CA VAL A 16 -5.99 3.00 2.87
C VAL A 16 -6.92 3.31 4.04
N LYS A 17 -7.87 4.23 3.82
CA LYS A 17 -8.86 4.65 4.82
C LYS A 17 -10.08 3.76 4.78
N SER A 18 -10.53 3.40 3.58
CA SER A 18 -11.68 2.53 3.37
C SER A 18 -11.63 1.90 1.99
N ILE A 19 -12.31 0.76 1.86
CA ILE A 19 -12.62 0.11 0.59
C ILE A 19 -14.14 -0.03 0.55
N SER A 20 -14.76 0.34 -0.57
CA SER A 20 -16.19 0.15 -0.79
C SER A 20 -16.53 -1.34 -0.78
N PHE A 21 -17.69 -1.68 -0.21
CA PHE A 21 -18.20 -3.05 -0.25
C PHE A 21 -18.79 -3.42 -1.61
N ASP A 22 -19.18 -2.42 -2.39
CA ASP A 22 -19.78 -2.61 -3.71
C ASP A 22 -18.72 -2.46 -4.80
N ALA A 23 -18.70 -3.44 -5.70
CA ALA A 23 -17.90 -3.38 -6.92
C ALA A 23 -18.65 -2.57 -7.98
N ILE A 24 -17.90 -1.78 -8.75
CA ILE A 24 -18.40 -1.02 -9.89
C ILE A 24 -17.78 -1.57 -11.18
N GLU A 25 -18.54 -1.54 -12.28
CA GLU A 25 -17.99 -1.90 -13.58
C GLU A 25 -17.08 -0.78 -14.09
N HIS A 26 -15.89 -1.16 -14.51
CA HIS A 26 -14.92 -0.30 -15.17
C HIS A 26 -14.62 -0.87 -16.56
N GLN A 27 -14.73 -0.02 -17.59
CA GLN A 27 -14.64 -0.44 -19.00
C GLN A 27 -13.37 -1.26 -19.32
N ASP A 28 -12.23 -0.85 -18.77
CA ASP A 28 -10.93 -1.50 -19.02
C ASP A 28 -10.54 -2.61 -18.02
N TYR A 29 -11.18 -2.68 -16.85
CA TYR A 29 -10.73 -3.51 -15.73
C TYR A 29 -11.80 -4.47 -15.19
N GLY A 30 -13.02 -4.43 -15.73
CA GLY A 30 -14.14 -5.21 -15.22
C GLY A 30 -14.63 -4.70 -13.86
N LEU A 31 -15.01 -5.60 -12.96
CA LEU A 31 -15.47 -5.24 -11.63
C LEU A 31 -14.32 -4.78 -10.74
N VAL A 32 -14.39 -3.54 -10.25
CA VAL A 32 -13.38 -2.92 -9.39
C VAL A 32 -14.00 -2.42 -8.09
N TYR A 33 -13.23 -2.44 -7.00
CA TYR A 33 -13.62 -1.87 -5.72
C TYR A 33 -12.96 -0.50 -5.54
N GLN A 34 -13.76 0.50 -5.16
CA GLN A 34 -13.22 1.84 -4.89
C GLN A 34 -12.53 1.87 -3.52
N ALA A 35 -11.29 2.35 -3.49
CA ALA A 35 -10.56 2.60 -2.24
C ALA A 35 -10.35 4.11 -2.03
N ILE A 36 -10.50 4.55 -0.79
CA ILE A 36 -10.14 5.92 -0.38
C ILE A 36 -8.79 5.84 0.34
N ILE A 37 -7.80 6.58 -0.16
CA ILE A 37 -6.47 6.63 0.41
C ILE A 37 -6.27 8.01 1.07
N LYS A 38 -5.86 8.01 2.34
CA LYS A 38 -5.39 9.21 3.01
C LYS A 38 -3.88 9.34 2.77
N LEU A 39 -3.49 10.36 2.03
CA LEU A 39 -2.08 10.71 1.84
C LEU A 39 -1.51 11.28 3.15
N ASP A 40 -0.23 11.00 3.42
CA ASP A 40 0.46 11.52 4.60
C ASP A 40 0.83 13.00 4.46
N LYS A 41 0.88 13.50 3.21
CA LYS A 41 1.16 14.90 2.85
C LYS A 41 0.27 15.32 1.67
N ASP A 42 0.19 16.60 1.41
CA ASP A 42 -0.51 17.23 0.28
C ASP A 42 0.46 17.79 -0.78
N PHE A 43 1.75 17.46 -0.66
CA PHE A 43 2.79 17.87 -1.60
C PHE A 43 3.79 16.74 -1.87
N LEU A 44 4.40 16.79 -3.05
CA LEU A 44 5.60 16.02 -3.40
C LEU A 44 6.86 16.87 -3.20
N MET A 45 7.94 16.23 -2.79
CA MET A 45 9.27 16.84 -2.76
C MET A 45 10.03 16.42 -4.03
N ILE A 46 10.23 17.36 -4.95
CA ILE A 46 10.91 17.12 -6.23
C ILE A 46 12.00 18.16 -6.38
N ASN A 47 13.26 17.72 -6.53
CA ASN A 47 14.42 18.62 -6.60
C ASN A 47 14.40 19.66 -5.47
N GLU A 48 14.14 19.22 -4.24
CA GLU A 48 14.01 20.04 -3.03
C GLU A 48 12.87 21.08 -3.03
N LYS A 49 12.04 21.09 -4.07
CA LYS A 49 10.86 21.94 -4.17
C LYS A 49 9.59 21.20 -3.75
N LYS A 50 8.76 21.88 -2.95
CA LYS A 50 7.40 21.43 -2.64
C LYS A 50 6.50 21.69 -3.84
N ILE A 51 5.93 20.63 -4.41
CA ILE A 51 4.92 20.71 -5.46
C ILE A 51 3.58 20.26 -4.86
N PRO A 52 2.57 21.14 -4.77
CA PRO A 52 1.26 20.77 -4.22
C PRO A 52 0.55 19.76 -5.13
N LEU A 53 -0.13 18.81 -4.51
CA LEU A 53 -1.01 17.88 -5.22
C LEU A 53 -2.35 18.56 -5.47
N THR A 54 -2.76 18.60 -6.74
CA THR A 54 -4.03 19.21 -7.17
C THR A 54 -5.01 18.14 -7.65
N ALA A 55 -6.31 18.43 -7.50
CA ALA A 55 -7.35 17.57 -8.05
C ALA A 55 -7.19 17.41 -9.58
N GLY A 56 -7.55 16.24 -10.11
CA GLY A 56 -7.43 15.90 -11.54
C GLY A 56 -6.08 15.32 -11.95
N MET A 57 -5.11 15.23 -11.04
CA MET A 57 -3.87 14.49 -11.31
C MET A 57 -4.13 12.98 -11.37
N ASN A 58 -3.65 12.32 -12.41
CA ASN A 58 -3.62 10.86 -12.47
C ASN A 58 -2.50 10.33 -11.58
N VAL A 59 -2.81 9.32 -10.77
CA VAL A 59 -1.85 8.69 -9.86
C VAL A 59 -1.88 7.18 -10.06
N THR A 60 -0.72 6.55 -9.95
CA THR A 60 -0.61 5.10 -9.80
C THR A 60 -0.22 4.82 -8.36
N ALA A 61 -0.94 3.91 -7.72
CA ALA A 61 -0.68 3.50 -6.34
C ALA A 61 -0.31 2.02 -6.28
N GLU A 62 0.72 1.69 -5.50
CA GLU A 62 1.06 0.31 -5.16
C GLU A 62 0.61 0.05 -3.72
N ILE A 63 -0.36 -0.86 -3.55
CA ILE A 63 -0.94 -1.16 -2.24
C ILE A 63 -0.21 -2.35 -1.63
N LYS A 64 0.52 -2.12 -0.55
CA LYS A 64 1.15 -3.18 0.25
C LYS A 64 0.10 -3.83 1.16
N ILE A 65 -0.25 -5.08 0.87
CA ILE A 65 -1.28 -5.84 1.62
C ILE A 65 -0.74 -6.60 2.84
N ARG A 66 0.58 -6.79 2.93
CA ARG A 66 1.24 -7.52 4.03
C ARG A 66 2.63 -6.94 4.27
N GLU A 67 3.01 -6.87 5.54
CA GLU A 67 4.37 -6.61 5.98
C GLU A 67 4.83 -7.84 6.78
N ARG A 68 5.85 -8.55 6.27
CA ARG A 68 6.51 -9.64 7.02
C ARG A 68 7.82 -9.09 7.56
N ARG A 69 8.03 -9.17 8.86
CA ARG A 69 9.31 -8.75 9.44
C ARG A 69 10.31 -9.87 9.25
N VAL A 70 11.56 -9.53 8.91
CA VAL A 70 12.61 -10.53 8.72
C VAL A 70 12.81 -11.37 9.99
N ILE A 71 12.64 -10.77 11.19
CA ILE A 71 12.69 -11.47 12.48
C ILE A 71 11.66 -12.59 12.60
N ASP A 72 10.52 -12.50 11.92
CA ASP A 72 9.48 -13.53 11.98
C ASP A 72 9.98 -14.84 11.32
N TYR A 73 10.94 -14.80 10.38
CA TYR A 73 11.61 -15.99 9.84
C TYR A 73 12.59 -16.64 10.82
N PHE A 74 13.23 -15.85 11.68
CA PHE A 74 14.17 -16.34 12.67
C PHE A 74 13.47 -16.91 13.91
N LEU A 75 12.30 -16.36 14.27
CA LEU A 75 11.52 -16.79 15.42
C LEU A 75 10.50 -17.88 15.10
N SER A 76 10.16 -18.11 13.83
CA SER A 76 9.27 -19.21 13.41
C SER A 76 9.69 -20.60 13.93
N PRO A 77 10.99 -20.98 14.00
CA PRO A 77 11.39 -22.30 14.50
C PRO A 77 11.22 -22.43 16.02
N LEU A 78 11.23 -21.31 16.75
CA LEU A 78 11.07 -21.30 18.20
C LEU A 78 9.58 -21.45 18.59
N GLN A 79 8.67 -20.91 17.79
CA GLN A 79 7.22 -21.12 18.00
C GLN A 79 6.85 -22.59 17.83
N THR A 80 7.32 -23.26 16.77
CA THR A 80 7.04 -24.69 16.55
C THR A 80 7.54 -25.56 17.70
N LYS A 81 8.74 -25.27 18.24
CA LYS A 81 9.32 -26.04 19.36
C LYS A 81 8.56 -25.87 20.68
N VAL A 82 7.99 -24.69 20.93
CA VAL A 82 7.21 -24.43 22.16
C VAL A 82 5.86 -25.14 22.08
N ASP A 83 5.20 -25.11 20.92
CA ASP A 83 3.91 -25.77 20.73
C ASP A 83 4.01 -27.30 20.81
N GLU A 84 5.09 -27.90 20.30
CA GLU A 84 5.35 -29.35 20.41
C GLU A 84 5.64 -29.77 21.86
N SER A 85 6.46 -29.00 22.60
CA SER A 85 6.80 -29.31 23.99
C SER A 85 5.59 -29.24 24.94
N MET A 86 4.60 -28.40 24.64
CA MET A 86 3.35 -28.28 25.40
C MET A 86 2.34 -29.39 25.09
N ARG A 87 2.48 -30.06 23.95
CA ARG A 87 1.60 -31.15 23.51
C ARG A 87 2.09 -32.54 23.94
N GLU A 88 3.34 -32.62 24.39
CA GLU A 88 3.99 -33.81 24.95
C GLU A 88 4.08 -33.81 26.49
N LEU A 89 3.57 -32.77 27.17
CA LEU A 89 3.35 -32.72 28.62
C LEU A 89 1.94 -33.20 28.99
#